data_AF-A0A7J6WV58-F1
#
_entry.id   AF-A0A7J6WV58-F1
#
_cell.length_a   1.000
_cell.length_b   1.000
_cell.length_c   1.000
_cell.angle_alpha   90.00
_cell.angle_beta   90.00
_cell.angle_gamma   90.00
#
_symmetry.space_group_name_H-M   'P 1'
#
loop_
_entity.id
_entity.type
_entity.pdbx_description
1 polymer ?
#
loop_
_entity_poly.entity_id
_entity_poly.type
_entity_poly.pdbx_seq_one_letter_code
_entity_poly.pdbx_strand_id
1 'polypeptide(L)'
;MRLQTFTPLILCFYCYVFVANLAKANNNSQNQGVTNYHVGVVLDMDSDIGKIGWNCIQIALSDFYSAHNNYKTNLSLHLRDSQGDNVQAAFA
;
A
#
# COMPACT_ATOMS: atom_id res chain seq x y z
N MET A 1 6.46 -27.17 -19.55
CA MET A 1 6.46 -27.06 -18.07
C MET A 1 7.77 -26.41 -17.60
N ARG A 2 8.00 -25.12 -17.87
CA ARG A 2 9.21 -24.36 -17.43
C ARG A 2 8.95 -22.85 -17.18
N LEU A 3 7.68 -22.45 -17.00
CA LEU A 3 7.34 -21.04 -16.75
C LEU A 3 7.07 -20.73 -15.26
N GLN A 4 6.97 -21.75 -14.41
CA GLN A 4 6.65 -21.61 -12.97
C GLN A 4 7.88 -21.32 -12.08
N THR A 5 9.09 -21.46 -12.61
CA THR A 5 10.34 -21.13 -11.90
C THR A 5 10.79 -19.68 -12.10
N PHE A 6 10.20 -18.96 -13.07
CA PHE A 6 10.55 -17.55 -13.35
C PHE A 6 9.75 -16.55 -12.51
N THR A 7 8.53 -16.91 -12.13
CA THR A 7 7.67 -16.10 -11.24
C THR A 7 8.30 -15.75 -9.89
N PRO A 8 8.97 -16.64 -9.14
CA PRO A 8 9.61 -16.25 -7.88
C PRO A 8 10.79 -15.29 -8.07
N LEU A 9 11.49 -15.38 -9.20
CA LEU A 9 12.61 -14.50 -9.53
C LEU A 9 12.14 -13.07 -9.84
N ILE A 10 11.06 -12.94 -10.60
CA ILE A 10 10.42 -11.66 -10.91
C ILE A 10 9.89 -11.01 -9.63
N LEU A 11 9.23 -11.79 -8.76
CA LEU A 11 8.73 -11.30 -7.47
C LEU A 11 9.89 -10.83 -6.57
N CYS A 12 10.98 -11.59 -6.51
CA CYS A 12 12.16 -11.24 -5.71
C CYS A 12 12.82 -9.94 -6.18
N PHE A 13 12.91 -9.75 -7.51
CA PHE A 13 13.45 -8.52 -8.08
C PHE A 13 12.56 -7.31 -7.76
N TYR A 14 11.24 -7.49 -7.83
CA TYR A 14 10.28 -6.45 -7.48
C TYR A 14 10.36 -6.07 -5.99
N CYS A 15 10.48 -7.06 -5.10
CA CYS A 15 10.69 -6.84 -3.67
C CYS A 15 12.01 -6.11 -3.39
N TYR A 16 13.10 -6.49 -4.06
CA TYR A 16 14.41 -5.86 -3.87
C TYR A 16 14.41 -4.40 -4.28
N VAL A 17 13.82 -4.08 -5.45
CA VAL A 17 13.69 -2.70 -5.93
C VAL A 17 12.82 -1.89 -4.97
N PHE A 18 11.72 -2.45 -4.45
CA PHE A 18 10.87 -1.77 -3.49
C PHE A 18 11.65 -1.38 -2.22
N VAL A 19 12.37 -2.33 -1.61
CA VAL A 19 13.19 -2.07 -0.41
C VAL A 19 14.29 -1.04 -0.65
N ALA A 20 14.96 -1.09 -1.81
CA ALA A 20 16.03 -0.15 -2.15
C ALA A 20 15.54 1.30 -2.33
N ASN A 21 14.26 1.50 -2.70
CA ASN A 21 13.68 2.83 -2.85
C ASN A 21 13.21 3.44 -1.51
N LEU A 22 12.86 2.62 -0.52
CA LEU A 22 12.49 3.06 0.84
C LEU A 22 13.69 3.68 1.60
N ALA A 23 14.91 3.19 1.37
CA ALA A 23 16.10 3.62 2.12
C ALA A 23 16.56 5.08 1.88
N LYS A 24 15.88 5.86 1.04
CA LYS A 24 16.29 7.23 0.63
C LYS A 24 15.43 8.33 1.28
N ALA A 25 15.04 8.20 2.54
CA ALA A 25 14.29 9.24 3.25
C ALA A 25 15.23 10.33 3.81
N ASN A 26 15.09 11.57 3.31
CA ASN A 26 15.83 12.75 3.75
C ASN A 26 15.00 13.55 4.76
N ASN A 27 15.54 13.81 5.95
CA ASN A 27 14.81 14.39 7.08
C ASN A 27 14.87 15.92 7.06
N ASN A 28 13.82 16.57 6.54
CA ASN A 28 13.55 17.99 6.79
C ASN A 28 12.21 18.13 7.51
N SER A 29 12.27 18.28 8.83
CA SER A 29 11.10 18.46 9.70
C SER A 29 10.57 19.89 9.61
N GLN A 30 9.37 20.08 9.03
CA GLN A 30 8.60 21.31 9.18
C GLN A 30 7.32 21.08 10.00
N ASN A 31 7.16 21.90 11.03
CA ASN A 31 6.02 21.94 11.95
C ASN A 31 4.76 22.51 11.27
N GLN A 32 3.76 21.68 10.96
CA GLN A 32 2.43 22.12 10.46
C GLN A 32 1.33 21.16 10.97
N GLY A 33 0.16 21.67 11.37
CA GLY A 33 -0.90 20.98 12.11
C GLY A 33 -1.43 19.64 11.53
N VAL A 34 -2.01 18.80 12.39
CA VAL A 34 -2.53 17.47 12.05
C VAL A 34 -3.72 17.59 11.10
N THR A 35 -3.60 17.08 9.88
CA THR A 35 -4.64 17.14 8.83
C THR A 35 -5.09 15.72 8.49
N ASN A 36 -6.35 15.36 8.75
CA ASN A 36 -6.89 14.04 8.41
C ASN A 36 -7.39 14.02 6.96
N TYR A 37 -6.97 13.02 6.18
CA TYR A 37 -7.42 12.78 4.82
C TYR A 37 -8.10 11.41 4.75
N HIS A 38 -9.34 11.40 4.29
CA HIS A 38 -10.12 10.17 4.09
C HIS A 38 -9.90 9.66 2.67
N VAL A 39 -9.45 8.41 2.54
CA VAL A 39 -9.22 7.78 1.25
C VAL A 39 -9.96 6.45 1.21
N GLY A 40 -10.87 6.30 0.26
CA GLY A 40 -11.55 5.04 -0.02
C GLY A 40 -10.65 4.14 -0.86
N VAL A 41 -10.50 2.89 -0.45
CA VAL A 41 -9.76 1.87 -1.17
C VAL A 41 -10.73 0.73 -1.47
N VAL A 42 -10.99 0.49 -2.76
CA VAL A 42 -11.83 -0.61 -3.21
C VAL A 42 -10.92 -1.72 -3.74
N LEU A 43 -10.93 -2.87 -3.07
CA LEU A 43 -10.15 -4.04 -3.43
C LEU A 43 -11.06 -5.26 -3.37
N ASP A 44 -10.82 -6.22 -4.26
CA ASP A 44 -11.42 -7.54 -4.13
C ASP A 44 -10.70 -8.32 -3.02
N MET A 45 -11.32 -8.40 -1.84
CA MET A 45 -10.72 -9.08 -0.69
C MET A 45 -10.91 -10.58 -0.71
N ASP A 46 -11.64 -11.14 -1.68
CA ASP A 46 -11.71 -12.58 -1.89
C ASP A 46 -10.43 -13.09 -2.58
N SER A 47 -9.93 -12.31 -3.54
CA SER A 47 -8.67 -12.58 -4.26
C SER A 47 -7.42 -12.43 -3.39
N ASP A 48 -6.49 -13.37 -3.57
CA ASP A 48 -5.15 -13.32 -2.94
C ASP A 48 -4.41 -12.01 -3.29
N ILE A 49 -4.63 -11.47 -4.49
CA ILE A 49 -4.01 -10.22 -4.95
C ILE A 49 -4.55 -9.03 -4.15
N GLY A 50 -5.84 -8.98 -3.84
CA GLY A 50 -6.42 -7.89 -3.05
C GLY A 50 -5.97 -7.94 -1.59
N LYS A 51 -5.85 -9.14 -1.01
CA LYS A 51 -5.27 -9.33 0.35
C LYS A 51 -3.81 -8.88 0.41
N ILE A 52 -3.00 -9.29 -0.57
CA ILE A 52 -1.59 -8.88 -0.67
C ILE A 52 -1.48 -7.37 -0.88
N GLY A 53 -2.32 -6.81 -1.76
CA GLY A 53 -2.38 -5.37 -2.03
C GLY A 53 -2.71 -4.57 -0.78
N TRP A 54 -3.74 -4.98 -0.02
CA TRP A 54 -4.12 -4.33 1.23
C TRP A 54 -2.99 -4.37 2.26
N ASN A 55 -2.35 -5.52 2.45
CA ASN A 55 -1.22 -5.65 3.36
C ASN A 55 -0.03 -4.76 2.93
N CYS A 56 0.26 -4.68 1.64
CA CYS A 56 1.30 -3.80 1.10
C CYS A 56 1.00 -2.32 1.40
N ILE A 57 -0.25 -1.89 1.22
CA ILE A 57 -0.70 -0.52 1.55
C ILE A 57 -0.52 -0.22 3.04
N GLN A 58 -0.92 -1.15 3.92
CA GLN A 58 -0.77 -0.99 5.38
C GLN A 58 0.71 -0.89 5.79
N ILE A 59 1.57 -1.76 5.25
CA ILE A 59 3.01 -1.73 5.52
C ILE A 59 3.64 -0.46 4.99
N ALA A 60 3.29 -0.02 3.77
CA ALA A 60 3.79 1.21 3.18
C ALA A 60 3.38 2.45 4.01
N LEU A 61 2.15 2.47 4.54
CA LEU A 61 1.68 3.52 5.45
C LEU A 61 2.45 3.52 6.77
N SER A 62 2.64 2.34 7.36
CA SER A 62 3.42 2.20 8.59
C SER A 62 4.87 2.64 8.39
N ASP A 63 5.49 2.26 7.28
CA ASP A 63 6.86 2.64 6.95
C ASP A 63 6.96 4.14 6.66
N PHE A 64 6.00 4.70 5.93
CA PHE A 64 5.92 6.14 5.66
C PHE A 64 5.82 6.97 6.94
N TYR A 65 4.94 6.61 7.88
CA TYR A 65 4.81 7.32 9.15
C TYR A 65 5.96 7.07 10.12
N SER A 66 6.58 5.87 10.08
CA SER A 66 7.78 5.57 10.86
C SER A 66 8.99 6.40 10.39
N ALA A 67 9.18 6.51 9.07
CA ALA A 67 10.24 7.32 8.48
C ALA A 67 10.00 8.82 8.63
N HIS A 68 8.73 9.26 8.71
CA HIS A 68 8.35 10.65 8.82
C HIS A 68 7.56 10.92 10.11
N ASN A 69 8.20 10.80 11.28
CA ASN A 69 7.56 11.03 12.58
C ASN A 69 6.99 12.46 12.80
N ASN A 70 7.36 13.41 11.92
CA ASN A 70 6.82 14.78 11.90
C ASN A 70 5.73 15.00 10.82
N TYR A 71 5.37 13.95 10.08
CA TYR A 71 4.32 14.01 9.07
C TYR A 71 2.98 13.97 9.76
N LYS A 72 2.30 15.12 9.74
CA LYS A 72 1.05 15.34 10.47
C LYS A 72 -0.18 15.08 9.60
N THR A 73 -0.04 14.65 8.34
CA THR A 73 -1.18 14.18 7.55
C THR A 73 -1.58 12.78 8.01
N ASN A 74 -2.79 12.56 8.52
CA ASN A 74 -3.26 11.23 8.90
C ASN A 74 -4.20 10.69 7.81
N LEU A 75 -3.79 9.62 7.13
CA LEU A 75 -4.55 8.94 6.09
C LEU A 75 -5.46 7.89 6.75
N SER A 76 -6.75 8.21 6.81
CA SER A 76 -7.77 7.24 7.19
C SER A 76 -8.19 6.47 5.94
N LEU A 77 -7.65 5.25 5.79
CA LEU A 77 -8.03 4.34 4.72
C LEU A 77 -9.32 3.62 5.06
N HIS A 78 -10.30 3.70 4.16
CA HIS A 78 -11.57 2.98 4.24
C HIS A 78 -11.54 1.86 3.22
N LEU A 79 -11.25 0.64 3.68
CA LEU A 79 -11.29 -0.55 2.82
C LEU A 79 -12.75 -0.93 2.55
N ARG A 80 -13.11 -1.01 1.27
CA ARG A 80 -14.36 -1.63 0.81
C ARG A 80 -14.02 -2.86 -0.01
N ASP A 81 -14.65 -3.97 0.34
CA ASP A 81 -14.54 -5.22 -0.39
C ASP A 81 -15.44 -5.16 -1.64
N SER A 82 -14.83 -5.39 -2.80
CA SER A 82 -15.53 -5.49 -4.09
C SER A 82 -16.19 -6.84 -4.30
N GLN A 83 -15.84 -7.88 -3.53
CA GLN A 83 -16.35 -9.26 -3.68
C GLN A 83 -16.24 -9.82 -5.11
N GLY A 84 -15.27 -9.34 -5.90
CA GLY A 84 -15.15 -9.66 -7.33
C GLY A 84 -16.24 -9.10 -8.24
N ASP A 85 -17.15 -8.25 -7.74
CA ASP A 85 -18.22 -7.61 -8.51
C ASP A 85 -17.90 -6.13 -8.80
N ASN A 86 -17.76 -5.83 -10.10
CA ASN A 86 -17.52 -4.50 -10.64
C ASN A 86 -18.64 -3.51 -10.29
N VAL A 87 -19.86 -4.02 -10.15
CA VAL A 87 -21.05 -3.23 -9.84
C VAL A 87 -20.99 -2.78 -8.37
N GLN A 88 -20.63 -3.69 -7.47
CA GLN A 88 -20.42 -3.39 -6.06
C GLN A 88 -19.23 -2.44 -5.83
N ALA A 89 -18.19 -2.51 -6.65
CA ALA A 89 -17.11 -1.52 -6.66
C ALA A 89 -17.55 -0.14 -7.15
N ALA A 90 -18.44 -0.05 -8.13
CA ALA A 90 -18.87 1.21 -8.75
C ALA A 90 -19.94 1.96 -7.94
N PHE A 91 -20.70 1.26 -7.09
CA PHE A 91 -21.66 1.86 -6.17
C PHE A 91 -21.01 2.45 -4.89
N ALA A 92 -19.68 2.40 -4.79
CA ALA A 92 -18.89 2.82 -3.62
C ALA A 92 -18.68 4.34 -3.49
#